data_AF-A0A0G0LAG9-F1
#
_entry.id   AF-A0A0G0LAG9-F1
#
_cell.length_a   1.000
_cell.length_b   1.000
_cell.length_c   1.000
_cell.angle_alpha   90.00
_cell.angle_beta   90.00
_cell.angle_gamma   90.00
#
_symmetry.space_group_name_H-M   'P 1'
#
loop_
_entity.id
_entity.type
_entity.pdbx_description
1 polymer ?
#
loop_
_entity_poly.entity_id
_entity_poly.type
_entity_poly.pdbx_seq_one_letter_code
_entity_poly.pdbx_strand_id
1 'polypeptide(L)'
;MPVSINLGFIAFSDVPLFYVIAGALIIGLVLSYLVYRIQAISTFFEVRRKNNEIKKSKEEILELTKRVHQLELEKEKMKNGSEDLKPTDQNAL
;
A
#
# COMPACT_ATOMS: atom_id res chain seq x y z
N MET A 1 -11.09 -21.13 49.45
CA MET A 1 -12.48 -21.59 49.29
C MET A 1 -12.67 -22.01 47.84
N PRO A 2 -12.95 -23.28 47.56
CA PRO A 2 -13.19 -23.76 46.21
C PRO A 2 -14.52 -23.23 45.66
N VAL A 3 -14.58 -22.99 44.36
CA VAL A 3 -15.80 -22.53 43.67
C VAL A 3 -16.20 -23.55 42.60
N SER A 4 -17.50 -23.74 42.44
CA SER A 4 -18.08 -24.57 41.39
C SER A 4 -18.39 -23.72 40.17
N ILE A 5 -17.86 -24.11 39.01
CA ILE A 5 -18.05 -23.41 37.74
C ILE A 5 -18.97 -24.26 36.88
N ASN A 6 -20.08 -23.67 36.45
CA ASN A 6 -21.05 -24.33 35.59
C ASN A 6 -20.97 -23.75 34.18
N LEU A 7 -20.38 -24.49 33.23
CA LEU A 7 -20.20 -24.09 31.83
C LEU A 7 -21.33 -24.66 30.95
N GLY A 8 -22.56 -24.65 31.46
CA GLY A 8 -23.78 -25.09 30.76
C GLY A 8 -23.90 -26.61 30.55
N PHE A 9 -22.88 -27.24 29.95
CA PHE A 9 -22.82 -28.68 29.69
C PHE A 9 -21.86 -29.42 30.63
N ILE A 10 -20.91 -28.70 31.23
CA ILE A 10 -19.87 -29.29 32.09
C ILE A 10 -19.80 -28.46 33.39
N ALA A 11 -19.94 -29.15 34.52
CA ALA A 11 -19.78 -28.56 35.84
C ALA A 11 -18.43 -29.02 36.42
N PHE A 12 -17.52 -28.08 36.63
CA PHE A 12 -16.28 -28.34 37.37
C PHE A 12 -16.49 -27.91 38.82
N SER A 13 -16.62 -28.88 39.71
CA SER A 13 -16.56 -28.65 41.15
C SER A 13 -15.12 -28.67 41.62
N ASP A 14 -14.83 -27.87 42.64
CA ASP A 14 -13.53 -27.81 43.33
C ASP A 14 -12.39 -27.07 42.59
N VAL A 15 -12.74 -26.11 41.73
CA VAL A 15 -11.73 -25.29 41.03
C VAL A 15 -11.34 -24.09 41.89
N PRO A 16 -10.02 -23.87 42.14
CA PRO A 16 -9.57 -22.64 42.77
C PRO A 16 -9.88 -21.42 41.90
N LEU A 17 -10.44 -20.37 42.51
CA LEU A 17 -10.87 -19.14 41.82
C LEU A 17 -9.78 -18.51 40.95
N PHE A 18 -8.51 -18.63 41.35
CA PHE A 18 -7.40 -18.04 40.60
C PHE A 18 -7.24 -18.62 39.19
N TYR A 19 -7.54 -19.92 38.97
CA TYR A 19 -7.45 -20.53 37.65
C TYR A 19 -8.51 -19.96 36.70
N VAL A 20 -9.68 -19.62 37.23
CA VAL A 20 -10.79 -19.03 36.46
C VAL A 20 -10.39 -17.64 35.97
N ILE A 21 -9.84 -16.84 36.88
CA ILE A 21 -9.37 -15.48 36.58
C ILE A 21 -8.23 -15.54 35.57
N ALA A 22 -7.24 -16.41 35.81
CA ALA A 22 -6.11 -16.60 34.90
C ALA A 22 -6.57 -17.04 33.50
N GLY A 23 -7.51 -18.00 33.43
CA GLY A 23 -8.10 -18.45 32.19
C GLY A 23 -8.82 -17.33 31.44
N ALA A 24 -9.64 -16.55 32.12
CA ALA A 24 -10.33 -15.41 31.53
C ALA A 24 -9.37 -14.34 30.99
N LEU A 25 -8.30 -14.04 31.73
CA LEU A 25 -7.26 -13.10 31.30
C LEU A 25 -6.52 -13.60 30.06
N ILE A 26 -6.14 -14.89 30.04
CA ILE A 26 -5.47 -15.49 28.88
C ILE A 26 -6.39 -15.49 27.66
N ILE A 27 -7.66 -15.88 27.82
CA ILE A 27 -8.64 -15.90 26.72
C ILE A 27 -8.82 -14.49 26.16
N GLY A 28 -8.95 -13.47 27.02
CA GLY A 28 -9.04 -12.07 26.60
C GLY A 28 -7.79 -11.61 25.82
N LEU A 29 -6.60 -12.00 26.29
CA LEU A 29 -5.34 -11.69 25.62
C LEU A 29 -5.24 -12.35 24.24
N VAL A 30 -5.62 -13.63 24.14
CA VAL A 30 -5.60 -14.39 22.89
C VAL A 30 -6.58 -13.80 21.88
N LEU A 31 -7.80 -13.45 22.32
CA LEU A 31 -8.80 -12.80 21.46
C LEU A 31 -8.31 -11.44 20.95
N SER A 32 -7.74 -10.62 21.83
CA SER A 32 -7.17 -9.32 21.46
C SER A 32 -6.06 -9.48 20.41
N TYR A 33 -5.16 -10.44 20.62
CA TYR A 33 -4.08 -10.75 19.69
C TYR A 33 -4.62 -11.21 18.31
N LEU A 34 -5.65 -12.05 18.29
CA LEU A 34 -6.29 -12.50 17.05
C LEU A 34 -6.88 -11.32 16.26
N VAL A 35 -7.61 -10.43 16.93
CA VAL A 35 -8.20 -9.25 16.29
C VAL A 35 -7.12 -8.32 15.72
N TYR A 36 -6.04 -8.08 16.48
CA TYR A 36 -4.91 -7.28 16.02
C TYR A 36 -4.23 -7.89 14.78
N ARG A 37 -4.05 -9.22 14.76
CA ARG A 37 -3.45 -9.92 13.62
C ARG A 37 -4.31 -9.80 12.37
N ILE A 38 -5.64 -9.90 12.48
CA ILE A 38 -6.55 -9.74 11.35
C ILE A 38 -6.47 -8.32 10.77
N GLN A 39 -6.43 -7.29 11.63
CA GLN A 39 -6.23 -5.90 11.17
C GLN A 39 -4.88 -5.73 10.46
N ALA A 40 -3.81 -6.31 11.01
CA ALA A 40 -2.48 -6.25 10.40
C ALA A 40 -2.43 -6.93 9.02
N ILE A 41 -3.15 -8.05 8.82
CA ILE A 41 -3.30 -8.68 7.49
C ILE A 41 -3.98 -7.71 6.51
N SER A 42 -5.07 -7.05 6.93
CA SER A 42 -5.79 -6.10 6.08
C SER A 42 -4.90 -4.92 5.67
N THR A 43 -4.19 -4.33 6.64
CA THR A 43 -3.25 -3.24 6.37
C THR A 43 -2.10 -3.69 5.47
N PHE A 44 -1.55 -4.90 5.66
CA PHE A 44 -0.48 -5.40 4.78
C PHE A 44 -0.98 -5.62 3.34
N PHE A 45 -2.21 -6.13 3.17
CA PHE A 45 -2.80 -6.31 1.86
C PHE A 45 -3.11 -4.97 1.17
N GLU A 46 -3.65 -4.01 1.93
CA GLU A 46 -3.93 -2.65 1.45
C GLU A 46 -2.64 -1.90 1.08
N VAL A 47 -1.59 -2.01 1.90
CA VAL A 47 -0.25 -1.49 1.61
C VAL A 47 0.33 -2.14 0.36
N ARG A 48 0.17 -3.47 0.17
CA ARG A 48 0.63 -4.15 -1.04
C ARG A 48 -0.11 -3.66 -2.28
N ARG A 49 -1.42 -3.43 -2.19
CA ARG A 49 -2.23 -2.91 -3.30
C ARG A 49 -1.81 -1.48 -3.66
N LYS A 50 -1.64 -0.62 -2.65
CA LYS A 50 -1.13 0.75 -2.80
C LYS A 50 0.28 0.80 -3.39
N ASN A 51 1.17 -0.13 -3.00
CA ASN A 51 2.51 -0.22 -3.55
C ASN A 51 2.52 -0.63 -5.03
N ASN A 52 1.55 -1.46 -5.45
CA ASN A 52 1.37 -1.84 -6.85
C ASN A 52 0.85 -0.66 -7.70
N GLU A 53 -0.06 0.16 -7.16
CA GLU A 53 -0.48 1.41 -7.80
C GLU A 53 0.67 2.41 -7.94
N ILE A 54 1.49 2.57 -6.91
CA ILE A 54 2.69 3.44 -6.96
C ILE A 54 3.66 2.98 -8.05
N LYS A 55 3.83 1.66 -8.23
CA LYS A 55 4.69 1.12 -9.28
C LYS A 55 4.13 1.45 -10.68
N LYS A 56 2.82 1.32 -10.86
CA LYS A 56 2.14 1.65 -12.12
C LYS A 56 2.24 3.15 -12.45
N SER A 57 1.99 4.03 -11.48
CA SER A 57 2.11 5.48 -11.69
C SER A 57 3.54 5.92 -12.03
N LYS A 58 4.58 5.28 -11.46
CA LYS A 58 5.98 5.55 -11.86
C LYS A 58 6.27 5.16 -13.31
N GLU A 59 5.67 4.08 -13.77
CA GLU A 59 5.84 3.59 -15.15
C GLU A 59 5.18 4.54 -16.16
N GLU A 60 3.98 5.05 -15.84
CA GLU A 60 3.28 6.08 -16.63
C GLU A 60 4.07 7.39 -16.69
N ILE A 61 4.63 7.86 -15.57
CA ILE A 61 5.49 9.06 -15.54
C ILE A 61 6.73 8.87 -16.43
N LEU A 62 7.36 7.70 -16.39
CA LEU A 62 8.54 7.41 -17.21
C LEU A 62 8.19 7.36 -18.71
N GLU A 63 7.02 6.81 -19.07
CA GLU A 63 6.53 6.83 -20.44
C GLU A 63 6.21 8.26 -20.91
N LEU A 64 5.58 9.06 -20.06
CA LEU A 64 5.29 10.48 -20.32
C LEU A 64 6.57 11.29 -20.50
N THR A 65 7.59 11.11 -19.65
CA THR A 65 8.89 11.77 -19.81
C THR A 65 9.58 11.36 -21.11
N LYS A 66 9.51 10.08 -21.50
CA LYS A 66 10.03 9.63 -22.80
C LYS A 66 9.30 10.30 -23.96
N ARG A 67 7.98 10.40 -23.90
CA ARG A 67 7.18 11.09 -24.92
C ARG A 67 7.51 12.57 -25.00
N VAL A 68 7.64 13.26 -23.86
CA VAL A 68 8.04 14.68 -23.82
C VAL A 68 9.42 14.86 -24.44
N HIS A 69 10.39 14.02 -24.10
CA HIS A 69 11.73 14.11 -24.65
C HIS A 69 11.78 13.80 -26.15
N GLN A 70 10.99 12.81 -26.62
CA GLN A 70 10.84 12.53 -28.05
C GLN A 70 10.19 13.70 -28.79
N LEU A 71 9.19 14.34 -28.19
CA LEU A 71 8.52 15.50 -28.77
C LEU A 71 9.43 16.74 -28.80
N GLU A 72 10.30 16.92 -27.81
CA GLU A 72 11.35 17.96 -27.85
C GLU A 72 12.35 17.70 -28.98
N LEU A 73 12.84 16.46 -29.12
CA LEU A 73 13.70 16.05 -30.22
C LEU A 73 13.02 16.20 -31.59
N GLU A 74 11.73 15.87 -31.72
CA GLU A 74 10.97 16.08 -32.95
C GLU A 74 10.76 17.56 -33.25
N LYS A 75 10.40 18.37 -32.25
CA LYS A 75 10.28 19.83 -32.39
C LYS A 75 11.60 20.45 -32.83
N GLU A 76 12.70 19.98 -32.27
CA GLU A 76 14.04 20.46 -32.60
C GLU A 76 14.49 19.99 -33.99
N LYS A 77 14.19 18.75 -34.38
CA LYS A 77 14.42 18.26 -35.76
C LYS A 77 13.55 18.97 -36.79
N MET A 78 12.30 19.30 -36.47
CA MET A 78 11.43 20.07 -37.36
C MET A 78 11.87 21.54 -37.45
N LYS A 79 12.35 22.12 -36.34
CA LYS A 79 12.93 23.46 -36.31
C LYS A 79 14.25 23.53 -37.08
N ASN A 80 15.13 22.54 -36.94
CA ASN A 80 16.40 22.47 -37.68
C ASN A 80 16.20 22.04 -39.14
N GLY A 81 15.17 21.24 -39.43
CA GLY A 81 14.74 20.93 -40.81
C GLY A 81 14.05 22.09 -41.51
N SER A 82 13.65 23.12 -40.77
CA SER A 82 13.18 24.41 -41.30
C SER A 82 14.23 25.53 -41.18
N GLU A 83 15.47 25.20 -40.78
CA GLU A 83 16.64 26.08 -40.90
C GLU A 83 17.38 25.93 -42.24
N ASP A 84 16.88 25.12 -43.17
CA ASP A 84 17.30 25.17 -44.60
C ASP A 84 16.47 26.19 -45.42
N LEU A 85 15.58 26.96 -44.77
CA LEU A 85 14.79 27.99 -45.44
C LEU A 85 14.62 29.25 -44.57
N LYS A 86 15.68 30.04 -44.46
CA LYS A 86 15.58 31.48 -44.16
C LYS A 86 16.85 32.21 -44.62
N PRO A 87 16.78 33.50 -44.98
CA PRO A 87 15.76 34.25 -45.72
C PRO A 87 16.38 34.88 -46.99
N THR A 88 15.53 35.34 -47.90
CA THR A 88 15.88 36.37 -48.89
C THR A 88 16.73 37.48 -48.26
N ASP A 89 18.01 37.54 -48.61
CA ASP A 89 18.89 38.68 -48.35
C ASP A 89 18.57 39.76 -49.39
N GLN A 90 17.60 40.62 -49.05
CA GLN A 90 17.42 41.92 -49.69
C GLN A 90 18.31 42.91 -48.95
N ASN A 91 19.60 43.00 -49.32
CA ASN A 91 20.36 44.26 -49.43
C ASN A 91 21.86 43.99 -49.62
N ALA A 92 22.33 44.04 -50.87
CA ALA A 92 23.70 44.41 -51.18
C ALA A 92 23.67 45.50 -52.26
N LEU A 93 24.03 46.71 -51.83
CA LEU A 93 24.31 47.90 -52.64
C LEU A 93 25.57 47.72 -53.49
#